data_AF-A0A9P8F3Y6-F1
#
_entry.id   AF-A0A9P8F3Y6-F1
#
_cell.length_a   1.000
_cell.length_b   1.000
_cell.length_c   1.000
_cell.angle_alpha   90.00
_cell.angle_beta   90.00
_cell.angle_gamma   90.00
#
_symmetry.space_group_name_H-M   'P 1'
#
loop_
_entity.id
_entity.type
_entity.pdbx_description
1 polymer ?
#
loop_
_entity_poly.entity_id
_entity_poly.type
_entity_poly.pdbx_seq_one_letter_code
_entity_poly.pdbx_strand_id
1 'polypeptide(L)'
;MVAINIQPEYGYVVLTAVGTCFLGTWHGMRCGAFRKAAGLGYPTPYADSAMMTGASAEQKQKLYLFNCAQRAHGNFLENHYVALTSLLIGGLRYPLLSSAFGLVWSLGRIVYAVGYTSPNKENGKGRLAGAFFWLAQLGLLVNAGLTGYNL
;
A
#
# COMPACT_ATOMS: atom_id res chain seq x y z
N MET A 1 -32.59 21.59 -1.22
CA MET A 1 -31.80 20.53 -0.53
C MET A 1 -31.11 19.71 -1.59
N VAL A 2 -29.78 19.54 -1.51
CA VAL A 2 -29.06 18.58 -2.36
C VAL A 2 -29.14 17.22 -1.67
N ALA A 3 -29.72 16.23 -2.35
CA ALA A 3 -29.81 14.87 -1.86
C ALA A 3 -28.81 13.99 -2.63
N ILE A 4 -27.91 13.33 -1.92
CA ILE A 4 -26.99 12.35 -2.50
C ILE A 4 -27.71 11.01 -2.53
N ASN A 5 -28.03 10.53 -3.73
CA ASN A 5 -28.62 9.20 -3.91
C ASN A 5 -27.50 8.16 -4.09
N ILE A 6 -27.44 7.16 -3.22
CA ILE A 6 -26.43 6.12 -3.28
C ILE A 6 -26.84 5.07 -4.32
N GLN A 7 -26.04 4.95 -5.37
CA GLN A 7 -26.27 3.96 -6.43
C GLN A 7 -26.00 2.54 -5.90
N PRO A 8 -26.73 1.50 -6.37
CA PRO A 8 -26.50 0.10 -5.96
C PRO A 8 -25.03 -0.35 -6.11
N GLU A 9 -24.35 0.14 -7.14
CA GLU A 9 -22.95 -0.17 -7.45
C GLU A 9 -21.97 0.36 -6.40
N TYR A 10 -22.39 1.26 -5.51
CA TYR A 10 -21.58 1.73 -4.41
C TYR A 10 -21.17 0.60 -3.45
N GLY A 11 -21.89 -0.52 -3.45
CA GLY A 11 -21.47 -1.75 -2.78
C GLY A 11 -20.05 -2.21 -3.19
N TYR A 12 -19.68 -2.04 -4.46
CA TYR A 12 -18.32 -2.36 -4.93
C TYR A 12 -17.26 -1.42 -4.35
N VAL A 13 -17.62 -0.15 -4.11
CA VAL A 13 -16.73 0.83 -3.49
C VAL A 13 -16.44 0.41 -2.05
N VAL A 14 -17.48 0.01 -1.32
CA VAL A 14 -17.36 -0.47 0.07
C VAL A 14 -16.53 -1.75 0.13
N LEU A 15 -16.79 -2.73 -0.74
CA LEU A 15 -16.01 -3.97 -0.80
C LEU A 15 -14.53 -3.69 -1.14
N THR A 16 -14.27 -2.79 -2.08
CA THR A 16 -12.91 -2.37 -2.44
C THR A 16 -12.22 -1.69 -1.25
N ALA A 17 -12.92 -0.79 -0.54
CA ALA A 17 -12.41 -0.11 0.64
C ALA A 17 -12.04 -1.12 1.75
N VAL A 18 -12.93 -2.06 2.06
CA VAL A 18 -12.65 -3.15 3.02
C VAL A 18 -11.45 -3.99 2.57
N GLY A 19 -11.36 -4.31 1.28
CA GLY A 19 -10.20 -4.99 0.70
C GLY A 19 -8.87 -4.27 0.95
N THR A 20 -8.86 -2.93 0.85
CA THR A 20 -7.66 -2.14 1.16
C THR A 20 -7.27 -2.22 2.63
N CYS A 21 -8.22 -2.35 3.56
CA CYS A 21 -7.93 -2.52 4.98
C CYS A 21 -7.25 -3.88 5.26
N PHE A 22 -7.78 -4.96 4.67
CA PHE A 22 -7.13 -6.28 4.76
C PHE A 22 -5.73 -6.27 4.15
N LEU A 23 -5.53 -5.51 3.06
CA LEU A 23 -4.21 -5.34 2.46
C LEU A 23 -3.24 -4.61 3.41
N GLY A 24 -3.71 -3.62 4.17
CA GLY A 24 -2.93 -2.99 5.25
C GLY A 24 -2.52 -3.98 6.32
N THR A 25 -3.44 -4.83 6.78
CA THR A 25 -3.13 -5.92 7.72
C THR A 25 -2.07 -6.87 7.15
N TRP A 26 -2.18 -7.22 5.87
CA TRP A 26 -1.18 -8.06 5.19
C TRP A 26 0.21 -7.42 5.16
N HIS A 27 0.33 -6.11 4.91
CA HIS A 27 1.60 -5.39 4.99
C HIS A 27 2.22 -5.49 6.40
N GLY A 28 1.41 -5.33 7.45
CA GLY A 28 1.84 -5.49 8.84
C GLY A 28 2.33 -6.92 9.15
N MET A 29 1.57 -7.94 8.74
CA MET A 29 1.97 -9.35 8.91
C MET A 29 3.29 -9.67 8.21
N ARG A 30 3.51 -9.12 7.01
CA ARG A 30 4.78 -9.28 6.28
C ARG A 30 5.96 -8.70 7.06
N CYS A 31 5.82 -7.53 7.66
CA CYS A 31 6.87 -6.95 8.51
C CYS A 31 7.22 -7.89 9.67
N GLY A 32 6.23 -8.53 10.30
CA GLY A 32 6.45 -9.54 11.34
C GLY A 32 7.23 -10.76 10.85
N ALA A 33 6.89 -11.28 9.67
CA ALA A 33 7.61 -12.41 9.08
C ALA A 33 9.08 -12.09 8.79
N PHE A 34 9.36 -10.94 8.16
CA PHE A 34 10.74 -10.52 7.88
C PHE A 34 11.51 -10.15 9.15
N ARG A 35 10.85 -9.57 10.16
CA ARG A 35 11.45 -9.32 11.49
C ARG A 35 11.96 -10.61 12.12
N LYS A 36 11.10 -11.64 12.14
CA LYS A 36 11.44 -12.95 12.70
C LYS A 36 12.62 -13.58 11.94
N ALA A 37 12.60 -13.50 10.61
CA ALA A 37 13.70 -13.99 9.79
C ALA A 37 15.03 -13.25 10.08
N ALA A 38 14.97 -11.93 10.29
CA ALA A 38 16.13 -11.11 10.64
C ALA A 38 16.60 -11.27 12.10
N GLY A 39 15.88 -12.01 12.95
CA GLY A 39 16.24 -12.19 14.36
C GLY A 39 16.14 -10.90 15.20
N LEU A 40 15.32 -9.93 14.77
CA LEU A 40 15.22 -8.63 15.46
C LEU A 40 14.13 -8.63 16.54
N GLY A 41 14.56 -8.45 17.80
CA GLY A 41 13.65 -8.24 18.93
C GLY A 41 12.90 -6.92 18.87
N TYR A 42 11.75 -6.86 19.55
CA TYR A 42 11.09 -5.58 19.87
C TYR A 42 11.87 -4.88 20.99
N PRO A 43 11.95 -3.54 21.02
CA PRO A 43 11.21 -2.55 20.21
C PRO A 43 11.94 -2.04 18.95
N THR A 44 13.06 -2.65 18.52
CA THR A 44 13.89 -2.14 17.41
C THR A 44 13.07 -1.94 16.13
N PRO A 45 12.93 -0.71 15.59
CA PRO A 45 12.02 -0.43 14.48
C PRO A 45 12.60 -0.80 13.10
N TYR A 46 13.89 -0.58 12.91
CA TYR A 46 14.68 -0.85 11.70
C TYR A 46 16.02 -1.47 12.07
N ALA A 47 16.59 -2.26 11.16
CA ALA A 47 18.00 -2.65 11.25
C ALA A 47 18.89 -1.44 10.93
N ASP A 48 19.80 -1.11 11.83
CA ASP A 48 20.74 0.00 11.66
C ASP A 48 22.07 -0.45 11.01
N SER A 49 22.91 0.54 10.69
CA SER A 49 24.21 0.29 10.06
C SER A 49 25.17 -0.51 10.95
N ALA A 50 25.08 -0.39 12.29
CA ALA A 50 25.95 -1.12 13.21
C ALA A 50 25.62 -2.62 13.20
N MET A 51 24.33 -2.96 13.20
CA MET A 51 23.84 -4.34 13.05
C MET A 51 24.26 -4.95 11.72
N MET A 52 24.30 -4.15 10.65
CA MET A 52 24.72 -4.62 9.34
C MET A 52 26.24 -4.84 9.28
N THR A 53 27.08 -3.94 9.79
CA THR A 53 28.54 -4.05 9.67
C THR A 53 29.09 -5.34 10.30
N GLY A 54 28.57 -5.75 11.47
CA GLY A 54 28.99 -6.96 12.17
C GLY A 54 28.35 -8.27 11.69
N ALA A 55 27.41 -8.22 10.74
CA ALA A 55 26.64 -9.39 10.31
C ALA A 55 27.29 -10.15 9.14
N SER A 56 27.02 -11.47 9.08
CA SER A 56 27.32 -12.29 7.91
C SER A 56 26.56 -11.79 6.67
N ALA A 57 27.00 -12.18 5.46
CA ALA A 57 26.34 -11.77 4.22
C ALA A 57 24.85 -12.18 4.19
N GLU A 58 24.54 -13.39 4.66
CA GLU A 58 23.16 -13.88 4.77
C GLU A 58 22.34 -13.05 5.77
N GLN A 59 22.93 -12.73 6.93
CA GLN A 59 22.25 -11.94 7.95
C GLN A 59 22.03 -10.49 7.50
N LYS A 60 23.00 -9.90 6.79
CA LYS A 60 22.86 -8.57 6.13
C LYS A 60 21.67 -8.56 5.18
N GLN A 61 21.50 -9.61 4.39
CA GLN A 61 20.36 -9.72 3.47
C GLN A 61 19.02 -9.78 4.22
N LYS A 62 18.91 -10.57 5.30
CA LYS A 62 17.69 -10.65 6.11
C LYS A 62 17.33 -9.30 6.77
N LEU A 63 18.33 -8.62 7.34
CA LEU A 63 18.19 -7.27 7.92
C LEU A 63 17.74 -6.25 6.86
N TYR A 64 18.34 -6.29 5.68
CA TYR A 64 17.96 -5.43 4.55
C TYR A 64 16.51 -5.70 4.09
N LEU A 65 16.12 -6.96 3.91
CA LEU A 65 14.76 -7.32 3.50
C LEU A 65 13.71 -6.92 4.56
N PHE A 66 14.05 -6.99 5.84
CA PHE A 66 13.21 -6.44 6.91
C PHE A 66 13.01 -4.92 6.77
N ASN A 67 14.08 -4.16 6.53
CA ASN A 67 13.96 -2.72 6.28
C ASN A 67 13.12 -2.41 5.04
N CYS A 68 13.25 -3.20 3.97
CA CYS A 68 12.39 -3.07 2.79
C CYS A 68 10.91 -3.35 3.10
N ALA A 69 10.61 -4.39 3.89
CA ALA A 69 9.24 -4.70 4.31
C ALA A 69 8.64 -3.57 5.15
N GLN A 70 9.40 -3.05 6.13
CA GLN A 70 8.99 -1.90 6.94
C GLN A 70 8.72 -0.67 6.08
N ARG A 71 9.62 -0.34 5.14
CA ARG A 71 9.41 0.80 4.25
C ARG A 71 8.20 0.62 3.36
N ALA A 72 7.97 -0.59 2.84
CA ALA A 72 6.80 -0.89 2.03
C ALA A 72 5.48 -0.72 2.80
N HIS A 73 5.45 -1.13 4.08
CA HIS A 73 4.31 -0.94 4.96
C HIS A 73 4.10 0.54 5.33
N GLY A 74 5.16 1.26 5.74
CA GLY A 74 5.06 2.69 6.02
C GLY A 74 4.56 3.48 4.81
N ASN A 75 5.09 3.17 3.61
CA ASN A 75 4.63 3.80 2.38
C ASN A 75 3.18 3.45 2.03
N PHE A 76 2.71 2.26 2.43
CA PHE A 76 1.30 1.90 2.27
C PHE A 76 0.44 2.79 3.14
N LEU A 77 0.76 2.92 4.42
CA LEU A 77 0.00 3.74 5.37
C LEU A 77 0.00 5.23 4.96
N GLU A 78 1.15 5.75 4.49
CA GLU A 78 1.28 7.11 3.94
C GLU A 78 0.36 7.38 2.73
N ASN A 79 -0.04 6.35 1.98
CA ASN A 79 -0.87 6.51 0.78
C ASN A 79 -2.30 5.97 0.96
N HIS A 80 -2.52 5.11 1.93
CA HIS A 80 -3.81 4.44 2.14
C HIS A 80 -4.88 5.45 2.54
N TYR A 81 -4.56 6.43 3.39
CA TYR A 81 -5.53 7.46 3.75
C TYR A 81 -6.00 8.28 2.54
N VAL A 82 -5.08 8.65 1.63
CA VAL A 82 -5.40 9.36 0.40
C VAL A 82 -6.28 8.50 -0.50
N ALA A 83 -5.84 7.26 -0.78
CA ALA A 83 -6.54 6.35 -1.67
C ALA A 83 -7.94 6.00 -1.14
N LEU A 84 -8.07 5.66 0.14
CA LEU A 84 -9.32 5.31 0.79
C LEU A 84 -10.31 6.49 0.79
N THR A 85 -9.84 7.68 1.15
CA THR A 85 -10.69 8.89 1.16
C THR A 85 -11.19 9.22 -0.24
N SER A 86 -10.29 9.21 -1.23
CA SER A 86 -10.66 9.48 -2.61
C SER A 86 -11.57 8.39 -3.22
N LEU A 87 -11.37 7.12 -2.88
CA LEU A 87 -12.24 6.02 -3.27
C LEU A 87 -13.67 6.21 -2.76
N LEU A 88 -13.82 6.50 -1.47
CA LEU A 88 -15.14 6.66 -0.84
C LEU A 88 -15.89 7.89 -1.38
N ILE A 89 -15.19 9.03 -1.54
CA ILE A 89 -15.77 10.26 -2.07
C ILE A 89 -16.08 10.11 -3.56
N GLY A 90 -15.10 9.72 -4.37
CA GLY A 90 -15.26 9.55 -5.82
C GLY A 90 -16.32 8.52 -6.17
N GLY A 91 -16.47 7.50 -5.32
CA GLY A 91 -17.48 6.46 -5.48
C GLY A 91 -18.91 6.97 -5.40
N LEU A 92 -19.18 8.10 -4.72
CA LEU A 92 -20.54 8.62 -4.54
C LEU A 92 -21.19 8.98 -5.87
N ARG A 93 -20.39 9.42 -6.85
CA ARG A 93 -20.85 9.77 -8.19
C ARG A 93 -20.36 8.79 -9.26
N TYR A 94 -19.19 8.20 -9.08
CA TYR A 94 -18.54 7.30 -10.04
C TYR A 94 -18.15 5.97 -9.38
N PRO A 95 -19.12 5.14 -8.94
CA PRO A 95 -18.83 3.95 -8.12
C PRO A 95 -17.99 2.89 -8.83
N LEU A 96 -18.30 2.58 -10.08
CA LEU A 96 -17.57 1.56 -10.85
C LEU A 96 -16.13 2.01 -11.16
N LEU A 97 -15.95 3.26 -11.60
CA LEU A 97 -14.64 3.80 -11.92
C LEU A 97 -13.75 3.91 -10.69
N SER A 98 -14.31 4.36 -9.56
CA SER A 98 -13.58 4.46 -8.29
C SER A 98 -13.19 3.07 -7.78
N SER A 99 -14.09 2.08 -7.85
CA SER A 99 -13.77 0.70 -7.49
C SER A 99 -12.67 0.12 -8.39
N ALA A 100 -12.72 0.35 -9.70
CA ALA A 100 -11.70 -0.10 -10.64
C ALA A 100 -10.32 0.48 -10.30
N PHE A 101 -10.22 1.79 -10.07
CA PHE A 101 -8.97 2.39 -9.64
C PHE A 101 -8.51 1.89 -8.27
N GLY A 102 -9.42 1.65 -7.31
CA GLY A 102 -9.08 1.08 -6.01
C GLY A 102 -8.50 -0.34 -6.11
N LEU A 103 -9.02 -1.17 -7.03
CA LEU A 103 -8.48 -2.50 -7.32
C LEU A 103 -7.09 -2.41 -7.96
N VAL A 104 -6.91 -1.57 -8.99
CA VAL A 104 -5.60 -1.37 -9.63
C VAL A 104 -4.58 -0.82 -8.63
N TRP A 105 -4.99 0.13 -7.77
CA TRP A 105 -4.15 0.65 -6.71
C TRP A 105 -3.71 -0.47 -5.76
N SER A 106 -4.65 -1.31 -5.31
CA SER A 106 -4.39 -2.45 -4.42
C SER A 106 -3.42 -3.45 -5.04
N LEU A 107 -3.59 -3.80 -6.31
CA LEU A 107 -2.65 -4.64 -7.05
C LEU A 107 -1.26 -4.01 -7.12
N GLY A 108 -1.17 -2.72 -7.41
CA GLY A 108 0.09 -1.98 -7.40
C GLY A 108 0.78 -1.99 -6.05
N ARG A 109 0.03 -1.89 -4.94
CA ARG A 109 0.58 -2.02 -3.58
C ARG A 109 1.12 -3.41 -3.29
N ILE A 110 0.43 -4.47 -3.74
CA ILE A 110 0.91 -5.86 -3.60
C ILE A 110 2.22 -6.04 -4.38
N VAL A 111 2.25 -5.66 -5.65
CA VAL A 111 3.44 -5.77 -6.51
C VAL A 111 4.60 -4.94 -5.95
N TYR A 112 4.32 -3.71 -5.49
CA TYR A 112 5.31 -2.84 -4.87
C TYR A 112 5.95 -3.53 -3.65
N ALA A 113 5.13 -4.07 -2.75
CA ALA A 113 5.60 -4.70 -1.53
C ALA A 113 6.37 -6.00 -1.81
N VAL A 114 5.88 -6.86 -2.71
CA VAL A 114 6.57 -8.10 -3.11
C VAL A 114 7.91 -7.77 -3.79
N GLY A 115 7.91 -6.80 -4.70
CA GLY A 115 9.13 -6.36 -5.39
C GLY A 115 10.15 -5.74 -4.44
N TYR A 116 9.72 -4.95 -3.46
CA TYR A 116 10.64 -4.33 -2.50
C TYR A 116 11.38 -5.37 -1.66
N THR A 117 10.75 -6.49 -1.33
CA THR A 117 11.38 -7.58 -0.57
C THR A 117 11.95 -8.68 -1.47
N SER A 118 12.31 -8.36 -2.71
CA SER A 118 12.96 -9.32 -3.61
C SER A 118 14.48 -9.36 -3.32
N PRO A 119 15.06 -10.54 -3.02
CA PRO A 119 16.49 -10.67 -2.74
C PRO A 119 17.37 -10.36 -3.97
N ASN A 120 16.81 -10.45 -5.18
CA ASN A 120 17.52 -10.30 -6.44
C ASN A 120 17.53 -8.85 -6.97
N LYS A 121 17.02 -7.90 -6.18
CA LYS A 121 16.90 -6.49 -6.58
C LYS A 121 17.60 -5.59 -5.55
N GLU A 122 18.71 -5.02 -5.98
CA GLU A 122 19.50 -4.10 -5.17
C GLU A 122 18.82 -2.72 -5.03
N ASN A 123 19.20 -2.00 -3.98
CA ASN A 123 18.83 -0.59 -3.75
C ASN A 123 17.31 -0.33 -3.81
N GLY A 124 16.51 -1.31 -3.42
CA GLY A 124 15.05 -1.24 -3.41
C GLY A 124 14.40 -1.13 -4.79
N LYS A 125 15.14 -1.36 -5.90
CA LYS A 125 14.63 -1.16 -7.26
C LYS A 125 13.42 -2.02 -7.60
N GLY A 126 13.26 -3.17 -6.93
CA GLY A 126 12.11 -4.06 -7.14
C GLY A 126 10.77 -3.39 -6.83
N ARG A 127 10.73 -2.37 -5.97
CA ARG A 127 9.50 -1.60 -5.67
C ARG A 127 8.88 -0.92 -6.88
N LEU A 128 9.71 -0.60 -7.89
CA LEU A 128 9.27 0.15 -9.08
C LEU A 128 8.28 -0.65 -9.93
N ALA A 129 8.30 -1.99 -9.85
CA ALA A 129 7.33 -2.83 -10.55
C ALA A 129 5.88 -2.51 -10.15
N GLY A 130 5.65 -2.07 -8.91
CA GLY A 130 4.33 -1.68 -8.42
C GLY A 130 4.02 -0.19 -8.55
N ALA A 131 4.94 0.63 -9.07
CA ALA A 131 4.81 2.09 -9.06
C ALA A 131 3.60 2.62 -9.86
N PHE A 132 2.98 1.77 -10.70
CA PHE A 132 1.72 2.09 -11.38
C PHE A 132 0.55 2.39 -10.42
N PHE A 133 0.66 2.05 -9.12
CA PHE A 133 -0.33 2.47 -8.12
C PHE A 133 -0.51 3.99 -8.10
N TRP A 134 0.54 4.78 -8.41
CA TRP A 134 0.45 6.24 -8.47
C TRP A 134 -0.54 6.74 -9.53
N LEU A 135 -0.59 6.08 -10.69
CA LEU A 135 -1.55 6.42 -11.75
C LEU A 135 -2.98 6.11 -11.31
N ALA A 136 -3.19 4.98 -10.65
CA ALA A 136 -4.49 4.64 -10.07
C ALA A 136 -4.90 5.63 -8.95
N GLN A 137 -3.94 6.05 -8.12
CA GLN A 137 -4.18 7.03 -7.06
C GLN A 137 -4.56 8.40 -7.62
N LEU A 138 -3.91 8.83 -8.71
CA LEU A 138 -4.28 10.04 -9.43
C LEU A 138 -5.71 9.92 -9.98
N GLY A 139 -6.08 8.77 -10.55
CA GLY A 139 -7.45 8.49 -11.00
C GLY A 139 -8.48 8.62 -9.87
N LEU A 140 -8.19 8.07 -8.69
CA LEU A 140 -9.04 8.23 -7.50
C LEU A 140 -9.18 9.70 -7.08
N LEU A 141 -8.07 10.45 -7.04
CA LEU A 141 -8.07 11.87 -6.66
C LEU A 141 -8.90 12.71 -7.64
N VAL A 142 -8.75 12.46 -8.95
CA VAL A 142 -9.54 13.13 -9.99
C VAL A 142 -11.02 12.79 -9.83
N ASN A 143 -11.39 11.53 -9.63
CA ASN A 143 -12.79 11.14 -9.41
C ASN A 143 -13.39 11.82 -8.18
N ALA A 144 -12.64 11.91 -7.08
CA ALA A 144 -13.07 12.57 -5.87
C ALA A 144 -13.27 14.09 -6.09
N GLY A 145 -12.31 14.75 -6.76
CA GLY A 145 -12.41 16.17 -7.12
C GLY A 145 -13.58 16.47 -8.04
N LEU A 146 -13.80 15.64 -9.07
CA LEU A 146 -14.95 15.74 -9.96
C LEU A 146 -16.26 15.51 -9.20
N THR A 147 -16.29 14.60 -8.24
CA THR A 147 -17.48 14.42 -7.39
C THR A 147 -17.77 15.71 -6.62
N GLY A 148 -16.76 16.29 -5.95
CA GLY A 148 -16.91 17.56 -5.23
C GLY A 148 -17.33 18.74 -6.12
N TYR A 149 -16.81 18.83 -7.34
CA TYR A 149 -17.18 19.89 -8.29
C TYR A 149 -18.63 19.78 -8.78
N ASN A 150 -19.20 18.58 -8.80
CA ASN A 150 -20.54 18.31 -9.32
C ASN A 150 -21.60 18.12 -8.21
N LEU A 151 -21.26 18.40 -6.95
CA LEU A 151 -22.19 18.43 -5.81
C LEU A 151 -22.80 19.83 -5.66
#